data_AF-A0A5J4UFC0-F1
#
_entry.id   AF-A0A5J4UFC0-F1
#
_cell.length_a   1.000
_cell.length_b   1.000
_cell.length_c   1.000
_cell.angle_alpha   90.00
_cell.angle_beta   90.00
_cell.angle_gamma   90.00
#
_symmetry.space_group_name_H-M   'P 1'
#
loop_
_entity.id
_entity.type
_entity.pdbx_description
1 polymer ?
#
loop_
_entity_poly.entity_id
_entity_poly.type
_entity_poly.pdbx_seq_one_letter_code
_entity_poly.pdbx_strand_id
1 'polypeptide(L)' 'MHTSQQARLLLLDGRLKLGFDELNMERYQMRSFDEFEEMIITWGPTYRFNVGSHVFDTSHKKQLPT' A
#
# COMPACT_ATOMS: atom_id res chain seq x y z
N MET A 1 -2.23 -14.34 22.37
CA MET A 1 -3.31 -13.75 21.57
C MET A 1 -3.21 -12.23 21.67
N HIS A 2 -2.48 -11.55 20.78
CA HIS A 2 -2.32 -10.08 20.86
C HIS A 2 -1.97 -9.41 19.52
N THR A 3 -2.39 -9.96 18.38
CA THR A 3 -2.00 -9.44 17.05
C THR A 3 -3.16 -8.92 16.20
N SER A 4 -4.41 -9.17 16.59
CA SER A 4 -5.59 -8.79 15.79
C SER A 4 -5.97 -7.31 15.83
N GLN A 5 -5.53 -6.53 16.84
CA GLN A 5 -5.91 -5.11 16.95
C GLN A 5 -4.99 -4.16 16.18
N GLN A 6 -3.72 -4.54 15.92
CA GLN A 6 -2.76 -3.66 15.23
C GLN A 6 -3.01 -3.57 13.72
N ALA A 7 -3.52 -4.64 13.09
CA ALA A 7 -3.82 -4.66 11.65
C ALA A 7 -5.00 -3.75 11.27
N ARG A 8 -5.93 -3.48 12.19
CA ARG A 8 -7.07 -2.57 11.96
C ARG A 8 -6.69 -1.10 11.96
N LEU A 9 -5.58 -0.73 12.61
CA LEU A 9 -5.09 0.65 12.67
C LEU A 9 -4.37 1.09 11.39
N LEU A 10 -3.91 0.15 10.55
CA LEU A 10 -3.18 0.46 9.32
C LEU A 10 -4.07 0.84 8.13
N LEU A 11 -5.39 0.77 8.27
CA LEU A 11 -6.37 1.03 7.20
C LEU A 11 -6.92 2.47 7.19
N LEU A 12 -6.52 3.31 8.14
CA LEU A 12 -7.30 4.49 8.53
C LEU A 12 -7.03 5.79 7.77
N ASP A 13 -6.09 5.85 6.82
CA ASP A 13 -6.03 6.99 5.89
C ASP A 13 -5.34 6.63 4.58
N GLY A 14 -6.12 6.31 3.55
CA GLY A 14 -5.62 5.99 2.21
C GLY A 14 -4.88 7.15 1.53
N ARG A 15 -5.07 8.40 2.00
CA ARG A 15 -4.38 9.57 1.44
C ARG A 15 -2.97 9.72 1.98
N LEU A 16 -2.74 9.33 3.24
CA LEU A 16 -1.43 9.50 3.88
C LEU A 16 -0.39 8.51 3.34
N LYS A 17 -0.82 7.36 2.82
CA LYS A 17 0.08 6.30 2.31
C LYS A 17 0.60 6.54 0.90
N LEU A 18 -0.22 7.12 0.01
CA LEU A 18 0.19 7.38 -1.38
C LEU A 18 1.38 8.35 -1.49
N GLY A 19 1.60 9.21 -0.49
CA GLY A 19 2.78 10.08 -0.42
C GLY A 19 4.08 9.35 -0.10
N PHE A 20 4.01 8.14 0.44
CA PHE A 20 5.16 7.26 0.71
C PHE A 20 5.25 6.08 -0.27
N ASP A 21 4.36 6.04 -1.26
CA ASP A 21 4.42 5.06 -2.33
C ASP A 21 5.67 5.30 -3.18
N GLU A 22 6.47 4.25 -3.38
CA GLU A 22 7.77 4.34 -4.06
C GLU A 22 7.61 4.77 -5.51
N LEU A 23 6.56 4.31 -6.20
CA LEU A 23 6.29 4.70 -7.58
C LEU A 23 5.99 6.20 -7.67
N ASN A 24 5.14 6.72 -6.79
CA ASN A 24 4.87 8.16 -6.71
C ASN A 24 6.12 8.97 -6.39
N MET A 25 6.98 8.48 -5.49
CA MET A 25 8.24 9.15 -5.15
C MET A 25 9.24 9.19 -6.31
N GLU A 26 9.34 8.11 -7.08
CA GLU A 26 10.24 8.03 -8.24
C GLU A 26 9.71 8.85 -9.43
N ARG A 27 8.38 8.88 -9.65
CA ARG A 27 7.73 9.76 -10.63
C ARG A 27 7.93 11.23 -10.30
N TYR A 28 7.77 11.61 -9.03
CA TYR A 28 8.03 12.98 -8.57
C TYR A 28 9.48 13.41 -8.83
N GLN A 29 10.42 12.48 -8.76
CA GLN A 29 11.84 12.72 -9.00
C GLN A 29 12.24 12.62 -10.48
N MET A 30 11.29 12.42 -11.40
CA MET A 30 11.51 12.22 -12.84
C MET A 30 12.51 11.09 -13.14
N ARG A 31 12.41 9.99 -12.39
CA ARG A 31 13.27 8.81 -12.56
C ARG A 31 12.57 7.65 -13.25
N SER A 32 11.25 7.73 -13.37
CA SER A 32 10.42 6.65 -13.91
C SER A 32 9.06 7.20 -14.35
N PHE A 33 8.51 6.63 -15.43
CA PHE A 33 7.18 6.97 -15.99
C PHE A 33 6.97 8.47 -16.27
N ASP A 34 7.99 9.15 -16.79
CA ASP A 34 7.87 10.54 -17.24
C ASP A 34 6.79 10.66 -18.32
N GLU A 35 5.98 11.73 -18.24
CA GLU A 35 4.85 12.02 -19.15
C GLU A 35 3.65 11.03 -19.07
N PHE A 36 3.69 10.01 -18.22
CA PHE A 36 2.54 9.15 -17.98
C PHE A 36 1.58 9.76 -16.95
N GLU A 37 0.28 9.69 -17.25
CA GLU A 37 -0.80 10.01 -16.32
C GLU A 37 -1.34 8.72 -15.68
N GLU A 38 -1.52 8.75 -14.36
CA GLU A 38 -2.17 7.68 -13.61
C GLU A 38 -3.40 8.24 -12.93
N MET A 39 -4.50 7.50 -12.96
CA MET A 39 -5.73 7.90 -12.29
C MET A 39 -5.53 7.92 -10.76
N ILE A 40 -6.20 8.86 -10.07
CA ILE A 40 -6.17 8.94 -8.60
C ILE A 40 -6.60 7.60 -8.01
N ILE A 41 -5.70 6.98 -7.23
CA ILE A 41 -5.97 5.74 -6.51
C ILE A 41 -6.92 6.06 -5.35
N THR A 42 -8.13 5.49 -5.39
CA THR A 42 -9.19 5.69 -4.37
C THR A 42 -9.57 4.41 -3.64
N TRP A 43 -8.89 3.29 -3.94
CA TRP A 43 -9.06 1.98 -3.32
C TRP A 43 -7.85 1.62 -2.46
N GLY A 44 -8.01 0.61 -1.59
CA GLY A 44 -6.94 0.13 -0.73
C GLY A 44 -5.88 -0.70 -1.48
N PRO A 45 -4.79 -1.08 -0.79
CA PRO A 45 -3.70 -1.89 -1.37
C PRO A 45 -4.24 -3.20 -1.95
N THR A 46 -3.73 -3.61 -3.11
CA THR A 46 -4.15 -4.84 -3.82
C THR A 46 -3.27 -6.05 -3.51
N TYR A 47 -2.16 -5.84 -2.78
CA TYR A 47 -1.20 -6.86 -2.40
C TYR A 47 -0.64 -6.56 -0.99
N ARG A 48 -0.31 -7.56 -0.15
CA ARG A 48 -0.43 -9.01 -0.31
C ARG A 48 -1.57 -9.54 0.55
N PHE A 49 -2.42 -10.39 0.00
CA PHE A 49 -3.49 -11.06 0.74
C PHE A 49 -3.25 -12.57 0.83
N ASN A 50 -3.76 -13.20 1.89
CA ASN A 50 -3.82 -14.65 1.99
C ASN A 50 -4.72 -15.21 0.88
N VAL A 51 -4.33 -16.36 0.30
CA VAL A 51 -5.11 -17.00 -0.76
C VAL A 51 -6.54 -17.29 -0.27
N GLY A 52 -7.54 -16.84 -1.04
CA GLY A 52 -8.95 -17.01 -0.70
C GLY A 52 -9.48 -16.09 0.41
N SER A 53 -8.75 -15.03 0.76
CA SER A 53 -9.09 -14.13 1.87
C SER A 53 -8.79 -12.67 1.56
N HIS A 54 -9.48 -11.76 2.24
CA HIS A 54 -9.19 -10.32 2.26
C HIS A 54 -8.29 -9.94 3.47
N VAL A 55 -7.67 -10.93 4.11
CA VAL A 55 -6.71 -10.73 5.20
C VAL A 55 -5.32 -10.55 4.61
N PHE A 56 -4.67 -9.44 4.95
CA PHE A 56 -3.29 -9.17 4.55
C PHE A 56 -2.33 -10.25 5.04
N ASP A 57 -1.47 -10.73 4.15
CA ASP A 57 -0.41 -11.69 4.45
C ASP A 57 0.87 -10.93 4.85
N THR A 58 1.18 -10.97 6.15
CA THR A 58 2.38 -10.33 6.74
C THR A 58 3.52 -11.32 6.96
N SER A 59 3.40 -12.56 6.46
CA SER A 59 4.37 -13.64 6.71
C SER A 59 5.72 -13.40 6.02
N HIS A 60 5.76 -12.57 4.97
CA HIS A 60 6.98 -12.26 4.25
C HIS A 60 7.52 -10.86 4.61
N LYS A 61 8.82 -10.82 4.93
CA LYS A 61 9.68 -9.62 5.16
C LYS A 61 8.92 -8.30 5.40
N LYS A 62 8.33 -8.08 6.58
CA LYS A 62 7.87 -6.76 7.10
C LYS A 62 7.35 -5.77 6.04
N GLN A 63 6.59 -6.22 5.04
CA GLN A 63 6.04 -5.33 4.02
C GLN A 63 4.77 -4.70 4.58
N LEU A 64 4.77 -3.38 4.65
CA LEU A 64 3.57 -2.62 5.01
C LEU A 64 2.63 -2.65 3.80
N PRO A 65 1.30 -2.74 4.02
CA PRO A 65 0.34 -2.49 2.95
C PRO A 65 0.49 -1.03 2.52
N THR A 66 1.11 -0.81 1.35
CA THR A 66 1.24 0.47 0.65
C THR A 66 -0.06 0.80 -0.07
#